data_AF-A0A2E1Q261-F1
#
_entry.id   AF-A0A2E1Q261-F1
#
_cell.length_a   1.000
_cell.length_b   1.000
_cell.length_c   1.000
_cell.angle_alpha   90.00
_cell.angle_beta   90.00
_cell.angle_gamma   90.00
#
_symmetry.space_group_name_H-M   'P 1'
#
loop_
_entity.id
_entity.type
_entity.pdbx_description
1 polymer ?
#
loop_
_entity_poly.entity_id
_entity_poly.type
_entity_poly.pdbx_seq_one_letter_code
_entity_poly.pdbx_strand_id
1 'polypeptide(L)' 'MEFHNFGSRKFMLELHKLNGESVWINPDQIKMIFQSPDTTLVFIDDSRMTVKDTVQEIDSKWSAFRRSLRLKEKSE' A
#
# COMPACT_ATOMS: atom_id res chain seq x y z
N MET A 1 20.45 -8.66 3.61
CA MET A 1 19.50 -8.10 2.62
C MET A 1 19.56 -6.60 2.76
N GLU A 2 20.27 -5.93 1.87
CA GLU A 2 20.44 -4.48 1.91
C GLU A 2 19.25 -3.82 1.20
N PHE A 3 18.34 -3.26 1.99
CA PHE A 3 17.31 -2.39 1.46
C PHE A 3 17.96 -1.06 1.09
N HIS A 4 18.11 -0.83 -0.21
CA HIS A 4 18.59 0.44 -0.73
C HIS A 4 17.75 1.58 -0.18
N ASN A 5 18.42 2.68 0.17
CA ASN A 5 17.79 3.88 0.69
C ASN A 5 16.94 4.54 -0.42
N PHE A 6 15.66 4.18 -0.50
CA PHE A 6 14.71 4.78 -1.43
C PHE A 6 14.26 6.12 -0.87
N GLY A 7 14.88 7.20 -1.34
CA GLY A 7 14.37 8.54 -1.15
C GLY A 7 12.88 8.59 -1.52
N SER A 8 12.07 9.22 -0.67
CA SER A 8 10.60 9.35 -0.78
C SER A 8 9.76 8.25 -0.11
N ARG A 9 9.99 7.99 1.19
CA ARG A 9 9.02 7.31 2.09
C ARG A 9 7.60 7.91 2.13
N LYS A 10 7.36 9.04 1.45
CA LYS A 10 6.07 9.74 1.44
C LYS A 10 5.02 9.13 0.52
N PHE A 11 5.34 8.08 -0.27
CA PHE A 11 4.43 7.53 -1.28
C PHE A 11 3.97 6.07 -1.09
N MET A 12 4.23 5.47 0.06
CA MET A 12 4.00 4.03 0.29
C MET A 12 2.88 3.77 1.31
N LEU A 13 2.15 2.66 1.14
CA LEU A 13 1.23 2.11 2.14
C LEU A 13 1.90 0.97 2.91
N GLU A 14 1.84 1.02 4.24
CA GLU A 14 2.22 -0.12 5.08
C GLU A 14 1.05 -1.10 5.20
N LEU A 15 1.31 -2.36 4.88
CA LEU A 15 0.40 -3.50 5.00
C LEU A 15 1.11 -4.66 5.72
N HIS A 16 0.35 -5.67 6.12
CA HIS A 16 0.83 -6.81 6.86
C HIS A 16 0.60 -8.10 6.06
N LYS A 17 1.68 -8.81 5.76
CA LYS A 17 1.61 -10.14 5.15
C LYS A 17 0.97 -11.16 6.10
N LEU A 18 0.57 -12.30 5.56
CA LEU A 18 0.00 -13.40 6.36
C LEU A 18 0.96 -13.94 7.45
N ASN A 19 2.27 -13.83 7.24
CA ASN A 19 3.29 -14.20 8.23
C ASN A 19 3.51 -13.14 9.34
N GLY A 20 2.80 -12.00 9.28
CA GLY A 20 2.93 -10.91 10.25
C GLY A 20 4.02 -9.88 9.92
N GLU A 21 4.79 -10.07 8.84
CA GLU A 21 5.77 -9.07 8.40
C GLU A 21 5.07 -7.85 7.79
N SER A 22 5.52 -6.65 8.16
CA SER A 22 5.15 -5.42 7.48
C SER A 22 5.79 -5.35 6.09
N VAL A 23 5.03 -4.86 5.12
CA VAL A 23 5.48 -4.56 3.77
C VAL A 23 5.00 -3.16 3.38
N TRP A 24 5.86 -2.40 2.71
CA TRP A 24 5.54 -1.09 2.18
C TRP A 24 5.35 -1.20 0.67
N ILE A 25 4.16 -0.87 0.19
CA ILE A 25 3.82 -0.99 -1.23
C ILE A 25 3.49 0.36 -1.83
N ASN A 26 3.73 0.51 -3.13
CA ASN A 26 3.21 1.66 -3.86
C ASN A 26 1.74 1.38 -4.22
N PRO A 27 0.77 2.11 -3.65
CA PRO A 27 -0.65 1.96 -3.96
C PRO A 27 -1.02 2.26 -5.43
N ASP A 28 -0.27 3.13 -6.12
CA ASP A 28 -0.51 3.43 -7.54
C ASP A 28 -0.23 2.22 -8.45
N GLN A 29 0.52 1.23 -7.95
CA GLN A 29 0.81 -0.01 -8.67
C GLN A 29 -0.25 -1.09 -8.44
N ILE A 30 -1.22 -0.86 -7.55
CA ILE A 30 -2.30 -1.82 -7.31
C ILE A 30 -3.31 -1.69 -8.46
N LYS A 31 -3.47 -2.78 -9.21
CA LYS A 31 -4.45 -2.88 -10.30
C LYS A 31 -5.84 -3.22 -9.76
N MET A 32 -5.92 -4.14 -8.80
CA MET A 32 -7.18 -4.59 -8.21
C MET A 32 -6.97 -5.24 -6.84
N ILE A 33 -8.03 -5.26 -6.03
CA ILE A 33 -8.06 -5.85 -4.70
C ILE A 33 -9.26 -6.80 -4.61
N PHE A 34 -9.04 -8.01 -4.09
CA PHE A 34 -10.07 -9.00 -3.82
C PHE A 34 -9.96 -9.50 -2.38
N GLN A 35 -11.07 -9.92 -1.79
CA GLN A 35 -11.08 -10.50 -0.44
C GLN A 35 -11.83 -11.83 -0.41
N SER A 36 -11.13 -12.93 -0.05
CA SER A 36 -11.72 -14.25 0.20
C SER A 36 -10.68 -15.29 0.69
N PRO A 37 -10.70 -15.75 1.95
CA PRO A 37 -11.11 -15.02 3.16
C PRO A 37 -10.16 -13.84 3.48
N ASP A 38 -8.91 -13.95 3.04
CA ASP A 38 -7.87 -12.92 3.14
C ASP A 38 -7.89 -11.98 1.94
N THR A 39 -7.19 -10.86 2.05
CA THR A 39 -7.13 -9.86 0.98
C THR A 39 -5.96 -10.13 0.04
N THR A 40 -6.23 -10.20 -1.26
CA THR A 40 -5.24 -10.33 -2.32
C THR A 40 -5.16 -9.04 -3.12
N LEU A 41 -3.96 -8.48 -3.20
CA LEU A 41 -3.59 -7.40 -4.10
C LEU A 41 -3.08 -8.00 -5.40
N VAL A 42 -3.53 -7.46 -6.52
CA VAL A 42 -2.97 -7.73 -7.84
C VAL A 42 -2.35 -6.43 -8.35
N PHE A 43 -1.10 -6.50 -8.78
CA PHE A 43 -0.36 -5.36 -9.29
C PHE A 43 -0.53 -5.20 -10.80
N ILE A 44 -0.08 -4.07 -11.36
CA ILE A 44 -0.16 -3.78 -12.79
C ILE A 44 0.57 -4.83 -13.65
N ASP A 45 1.63 -5.43 -13.12
CA ASP A 45 2.40 -6.50 -13.76
C ASP A 45 1.80 -7.91 -13.55
N ASP A 46 0.55 -7.99 -13.06
CA ASP A 46 -0.18 -9.21 -12.72
C ASP A 46 0.43 -10.05 -11.58
N SER A 47 1.51 -9.57 -10.94
CA SER A 47 1.99 -10.16 -9.70
C SER A 47 0.96 -10.01 -8.57
N ARG A 48 1.03 -10.90 -7.57
CA ARG A 48 0.03 -10.98 -6.50
C ARG A 48 0.68 -11.00 -5.13
N MET A 49 0.00 -10.37 -4.16
CA MET A 49 0.40 -10.39 -2.75
C MET A 49 -0.83 -10.53 -1.86
N THR A 50 -0.78 -11.47 -0.92
CA THR A 50 -1.84 -11.66 0.07
C THR A 50 -1.45 -11.00 1.40
N VAL A 51 -2.37 -10.24 1.97
CA VAL A 51 -2.20 -9.47 3.21
C VAL A 51 -3.35 -9.78 4.18
N LYS A 52 -3.11 -9.55 5.47
CA LYS A 52 -4.13 -9.65 6.52
C LYS A 52 -5.05 -8.44 6.56
N ASP A 53 -4.57 -7.30 6.08
CA ASP A 53 -5.35 -6.07 6.01
C ASP A 53 -6.62 -6.30 5.19
N THR A 54 -7.74 -5.84 5.72
CA THR A 54 -9.02 -5.81 5.01
C THR A 54 -9.02 -4.75 3.92
N VAL A 55 -9.94 -4.88 2.95
CA VAL A 55 -10.12 -3.88 1.90
C VAL A 55 -10.41 -2.49 2.51
N GLN A 56 -11.18 -2.44 3.60
CA GLN A 56 -11.55 -1.21 4.30
C GLN A 56 -10.35 -0.55 4.97
N GLU A 57 -9.45 -1.32 5.58
CA GLU A 57 -8.21 -0.79 6.16
C GLU A 57 -7.29 -0.22 5.07
N ILE A 58 -7.15 -0.93 3.95
CA ILE A 58 -6.36 -0.47 2.80
C ILE A 58 -6.93 0.83 2.23
N ASP A 59 -8.25 0.92 2.01
CA ASP A 59 -8.90 2.13 1.51
C ASP A 59 -8.78 3.31 2.49
N SER A 60 -8.89 3.05 3.79
CA SER A 60 -8.71 4.06 4.83
C SER A 60 -7.27 4.62 4.83
N LYS A 61 -6.28 3.73 4.75
CA LYS A 61 -4.85 4.10 4.65
C LYS A 61 -4.60 4.91 3.36
N TRP A 62 -5.16 4.49 2.23
CA TRP A 62 -5.05 5.19 0.94
C TRP A 62 -5.70 6.58 0.95
N SER A 63 -6.88 6.70 1.52
CA SER A 63 -7.60 7.96 1.63
C SER A 63 -6.88 8.96 2.54
N ALA A 64 -6.39 8.51 3.68
CA ALA A 64 -5.56 9.32 4.58
C ALA A 64 -4.27 9.78 3.88
N PHE A 65 -3.62 8.85 3.18
CA PHE A 65 -2.43 9.11 2.39
C PHE A 65 -2.65 10.20 1.32
N ARG A 66 -3.68 10.07 0.46
CA ARG A 66 -3.97 11.06 -0.60
C ARG A 66 -4.29 12.44 -0.03
N ARG A 67 -5.00 12.51 1.10
CA ARG A 67 -5.26 13.78 1.80
C ARG A 67 -3.94 14.44 2.25
N SER A 68 -3.01 13.65 2.76
CA SER A 68 -1.71 14.16 3.22
C SER A 68 -0.84 14.72 2.09
N LEU A 69 -0.95 14.15 0.88
CA LEU A 69 -0.26 14.67 -0.31
C LEU A 69 -0.84 16.02 -0.73
N ARG A 70 -2.18 16.11 -0.85
CA ARG A 70 -2.88 17.34 -1.27
C ARG A 70 -2.63 18.54 -0.34
N LEU A 71 -2.44 18.30 0.95
CA LEU A 71 -2.15 19.36 1.92
C LEU A 71 -0.75 19.96 1.76
N LYS A 72 0.21 19.21 1.19
CA LYS A 72 1.59 19.69 0.99
C LYS A 72 1.75 20.56 -0.26
N GLU A 73 0.99 20.27 -1.31
CA GLU A 73 1.00 21.05 -2.56
C GLU A 73 0.44 22.48 -2.40
N LYS A 74 -0.28 22.77 -1.30
CA LYS A 74 -0.80 24.12 -0.99
C LYS A 74 0.14 24.97 -0.14
N SER A 75 1.28 24.43 0.28
CA SER A 75 2.23 25.09 1.18
C SER A 75 3.57 25.44 0.53
N GLU A 76 3.67 25.36 -0.80
CA GLU A 76 4.83 25.74 -1.61
C GLU A 76 4.48 26.86 -2.59
#